data_AF-A0A4Z1PMU7-F1
#
_entry.id   AF-A0A4Z1PMU7-F1
#
_cell.length_a   1.000
_cell.length_b   1.000
_cell.length_c   1.000
_cell.angle_alpha   90.00
_cell.angle_beta   90.00
_cell.angle_gamma   90.00
#
_symmetry.space_group_name_H-M   'P 1'
#
loop_
_entity.id
_entity.type
_entity.pdbx_description
1 polymer ?
#
loop_
_entity_poly.entity_id
_entity_poly.type
_entity_poly.pdbx_seq_one_letter_code
_entity_poly.pdbx_strand_id
1 'polypeptide(L)'
;MIENGLSVVWSLWTGLIIIWKEDEVALFRRSTLHEVVADDFGRAFARPPPPPDRVAFVAGMKREQIPDYLPAIFTENYLPKTFKTQNVSLATQYEENGCPTLPMSVQIFSLDPLVIYIRNFLSPSERAYLKILAEPDFEPSTISSDSSTDPSIRSSYSAILESDDAVVTCIARRAAKFQGHIRLSKLEPLQVVRYFPGESFKFHNDWDIDEPPGKRRSSTFFAYVGCEECVGGSTRFYHLSRNGTSKRWCDVVDCTERALKGVKFLPIEGNAIFWENLKDGVGIEEVLHAGTTLEKGVKYGLNIWTRETSEWT
;
A
#
# COMPACT_ATOMS: atom_id res chain seq x y z
N MET A 1 23.43 -12.46 -8.40
CA MET A 1 24.87 -12.69 -8.11
C MET A 1 25.61 -12.47 -9.40
N ILE A 2 26.76 -11.78 -9.38
CA ILE A 2 27.62 -11.66 -10.56
C ILE A 2 28.72 -12.71 -10.37
N GLU A 3 28.58 -13.84 -11.05
CA GLU A 3 29.70 -14.72 -11.34
C GLU A 3 29.81 -14.80 -12.87
N ASN A 4 31.02 -14.61 -13.40
CA ASN A 4 31.38 -14.71 -14.82
C ASN A 4 30.77 -13.67 -15.79
N GLY A 5 30.62 -12.42 -15.38
CA GLY A 5 30.28 -11.31 -16.30
C GLY A 5 28.82 -11.29 -16.77
N LEU A 6 27.98 -12.16 -16.23
CA LEU A 6 26.53 -12.11 -16.39
C LEU A 6 25.92 -11.27 -15.28
N SER A 7 25.10 -10.30 -15.67
CA SER A 7 24.26 -9.53 -14.76
C SER A 7 22.81 -9.88 -15.02
N VAL A 8 22.08 -10.19 -13.95
CA VAL A 8 20.67 -10.56 -14.00
C VAL A 8 19.88 -9.51 -13.24
N VAL A 9 18.95 -8.87 -13.95
CA VAL A 9 18.00 -7.92 -13.37
C VAL A 9 16.61 -8.50 -13.40
N TRP A 10 15.94 -8.37 -12.28
CA TRP A 10 14.59 -8.85 -12.03
C TRP A 10 13.64 -7.66 -12.12
N SER A 11 12.67 -7.72 -13.05
CA SER A 11 11.54 -6.80 -13.04
C SER A 11 10.39 -7.44 -12.26
N LEU A 12 10.15 -6.95 -11.04
CA LEU A 12 9.09 -7.45 -10.17
C LEU A 12 7.68 -7.10 -10.68
N TRP A 13 7.57 -6.17 -11.62
CA TRP A 13 6.29 -5.63 -12.11
C TRP A 13 5.69 -6.38 -13.30
N THR A 14 6.52 -7.08 -14.09
CA THR A 14 6.09 -7.72 -15.34
C THR A 14 6.29 -9.24 -15.37
N GLY A 15 6.88 -9.81 -14.31
CA GLY A 15 7.28 -11.21 -14.28
C GLY A 15 8.37 -11.54 -15.29
N LEU A 16 9.21 -10.55 -15.64
CA LEU A 16 10.26 -10.67 -16.63
C LEU A 16 11.67 -10.69 -16.01
N ILE A 17 12.51 -11.61 -16.50
CA ILE A 17 13.92 -11.73 -16.15
C ILE A 17 14.74 -11.20 -17.33
N ILE A 18 15.63 -10.26 -17.05
CA ILE A 18 16.54 -9.71 -18.05
C ILE A 18 17.95 -10.19 -17.72
N ILE A 19 18.54 -10.90 -18.68
CA ILE A 19 19.92 -11.37 -18.61
C ILE A 19 20.69 -10.61 -19.67
N TRP A 20 21.81 -10.00 -19.30
CA TRP A 20 22.72 -9.44 -20.29
C TRP A 20 24.16 -9.89 -20.06
N LYS A 21 24.90 -9.91 -21.17
CA LYS A 21 26.34 -10.13 -21.23
C LYS A 21 26.88 -9.20 -22.30
N GLU A 22 27.74 -8.26 -21.89
CA GLU A 22 28.28 -7.21 -22.78
C GLU A 22 27.17 -6.43 -23.51
N ASP A 23 27.13 -6.46 -24.85
CA ASP A 23 26.20 -5.68 -25.69
C ASP A 23 24.90 -6.43 -26.06
N GLU A 24 24.68 -7.63 -25.52
CA GLU A 24 23.51 -8.45 -25.82
C GLU A 24 22.57 -8.61 -24.61
N VAL A 25 21.26 -8.54 -24.87
CA VAL A 25 20.19 -8.64 -23.86
C VAL A 25 19.21 -9.75 -24.22
N ALA A 26 18.79 -10.54 -23.23
CA ALA A 26 17.74 -11.55 -23.33
C ALA A 26 16.66 -11.36 -22.25
N LEU A 27 15.40 -11.60 -22.60
CA LEU A 27 14.20 -11.37 -21.78
C LEU A 27 13.37 -12.66 -21.64
N PHE A 28 13.01 -13.05 -20.41
CA PHE A 28 12.24 -14.28 -20.10
C PHE A 28 11.03 -14.01 -19.20
N ARG A 29 9.94 -14.80 -19.28
CA ARG A 29 8.77 -14.69 -18.39
C ARG A 29 8.76 -15.78 -17.30
N ARG A 30 8.25 -15.48 -16.10
CA ARG A 30 8.32 -16.33 -14.88
C ARG A 30 7.69 -17.72 -15.02
N SER A 31 6.73 -17.94 -15.93
CA SER A 31 6.00 -19.21 -16.06
C SER A 31 6.73 -20.32 -16.84
N THR A 32 7.92 -20.08 -17.38
CA THR A 32 8.67 -21.06 -18.20
C THR A 32 9.89 -21.67 -17.51
N LEU A 33 10.15 -21.36 -16.24
CA LEU A 33 11.29 -21.88 -15.49
C LEU A 33 10.92 -23.15 -14.70
N HIS A 34 10.93 -24.30 -15.37
CA HIS A 34 11.22 -25.56 -14.70
C HIS A 34 12.72 -25.86 -14.88
N GLU A 35 13.42 -26.01 -13.74
CA GLU A 35 14.81 -26.46 -13.56
C GLU A 35 15.76 -26.29 -14.75
N VAL A 36 16.54 -25.20 -14.74
CA VAL A 36 17.80 -25.15 -15.48
C VAL A 36 18.84 -25.88 -14.62
N VAL A 37 19.02 -27.18 -14.85
CA VAL A 37 20.17 -27.93 -14.30
C VAL A 37 21.34 -27.70 -15.25
N ALA A 38 22.40 -27.07 -14.75
CA ALA A 38 23.69 -27.05 -15.42
C ALA A 38 24.45 -28.33 -15.08
N ASP A 39 25.04 -29.01 -16.07
CA ASP A 39 26.04 -30.04 -15.79
C ASP A 39 27.38 -29.40 -15.43
N ASP A 40 28.34 -30.22 -14.95
CA ASP A 40 29.68 -29.80 -14.52
C ASP A 40 30.52 -29.11 -15.61
N PHE A 41 29.99 -28.98 -16.84
CA PHE A 41 30.62 -28.29 -17.97
C PHE A 41 29.81 -27.10 -18.49
N GLY A 42 28.73 -26.69 -17.81
CA GLY A 42 28.03 -25.43 -18.05
C GLY A 42 27.20 -25.37 -19.34
N ARG A 43 26.70 -26.51 -19.84
CA ARG A 43 25.78 -26.52 -21.00
C ARG A 43 24.33 -26.69 -20.54
N ALA A 44 23.46 -25.77 -20.95
CA ALA A 44 22.02 -25.82 -20.69
C ALA A 44 21.29 -26.53 -21.85
N PHE A 45 20.39 -27.47 -21.54
CA PHE A 45 19.48 -28.08 -22.51
C PHE A 45 18.02 -27.79 -22.11
N ALA A 46 17.21 -27.34 -23.08
CA ALA A 46 15.77 -27.15 -22.91
C ALA A 46 14.99 -28.34 -23.49
N ARG A 47 14.01 -28.88 -22.75
CA ARG A 47 12.98 -29.78 -23.31
C ARG A 47 11.97 -28.98 -24.15
N PRO A 48 11.31 -29.58 -25.16
CA PRO A 48 10.45 -28.84 -26.07
C PRO A 48 9.17 -28.31 -25.38
N PRO A 49 8.69 -27.10 -25.73
CA PRO A 49 7.58 -26.42 -25.07
C PRO A 49 6.18 -26.90 -25.54
N PRO A 50 5.11 -26.68 -24.75
CA PRO A 50 3.73 -26.72 -25.23
C PRO A 50 3.41 -25.50 -26.14
N PRO A 51 2.31 -25.54 -26.91
CA PRO A 51 2.06 -24.62 -28.03
C PRO A 51 1.76 -23.17 -27.62
N PRO A 52 1.90 -22.22 -28.57
CA PRO A 52 2.23 -20.83 -28.30
C PRO A 52 0.98 -19.97 -28.26
N ASP A 53 0.85 -19.14 -27.23
CA ASP A 53 0.19 -17.85 -27.35
C ASP A 53 0.77 -16.88 -26.30
N ARG A 54 1.21 -15.72 -26.81
CA ARG A 54 1.83 -14.57 -26.10
C ARG A 54 3.36 -14.60 -26.03
N VAL A 55 3.94 -14.19 -27.17
CA VAL A 55 5.26 -13.56 -27.42
C VAL A 55 6.33 -13.75 -26.34
N ALA A 56 7.31 -14.60 -26.66
CA ALA A 56 8.66 -14.56 -26.11
C ALA A 56 9.65 -14.57 -27.29
N PHE A 57 10.84 -14.02 -27.05
CA PHE A 57 12.01 -13.86 -27.91
C PHE A 57 12.12 -12.56 -28.72
N VAL A 58 13.04 -11.70 -28.25
CA VAL A 58 14.04 -11.08 -29.14
C VAL A 58 15.40 -11.36 -28.50
N ALA A 59 16.15 -12.29 -29.08
CA ALA A 59 17.56 -12.53 -28.75
C ALA A 59 18.42 -11.86 -29.83
N GLY A 60 19.46 -11.12 -29.43
CA GLY A 60 20.47 -10.58 -30.35
C GLY A 60 20.20 -9.20 -30.96
N MET A 61 19.37 -8.35 -30.33
CA MET A 61 19.25 -6.94 -30.74
C MET A 61 20.39 -6.10 -30.17
N LYS A 62 20.97 -5.23 -31.01
CA LYS A 62 21.93 -4.22 -30.56
C LYS A 62 21.20 -3.11 -29.80
N ARG A 63 21.86 -2.49 -28.83
CA ARG A 63 21.31 -1.45 -27.94
C ARG A 63 20.61 -0.31 -28.68
N GLU A 64 21.06 0.03 -29.88
CA GLU A 64 20.46 1.08 -30.72
C GLU A 64 19.07 0.73 -31.28
N GLN A 65 18.62 -0.52 -31.14
CA GLN A 65 17.34 -1.03 -31.67
C GLN A 65 16.23 -1.06 -30.61
N ILE A 66 16.51 -0.63 -29.37
CA ILE A 66 15.55 -0.57 -28.28
C ILE A 66 14.69 0.70 -28.42
N PRO A 67 13.35 0.61 -28.48
CA PRO A 67 12.46 1.76 -28.59
C PRO A 67 12.62 2.78 -27.44
N ASP A 68 12.62 4.08 -27.77
CA ASP A 68 12.91 5.21 -26.86
C ASP A 68 11.98 5.34 -25.63
N TYR A 69 10.87 4.60 -25.57
CA TYR A 69 9.96 4.61 -24.40
C TYR A 69 10.39 3.63 -23.29
N LEU A 70 11.25 2.66 -23.56
CA LEU A 70 11.82 1.73 -22.56
C LEU A 70 12.94 2.34 -21.68
N PRO A 71 13.86 3.18 -22.19
CA PRO A 71 14.90 3.79 -21.37
C PRO A 71 14.38 4.75 -20.29
N ALA A 72 13.16 5.28 -20.40
CA ALA A 72 12.58 6.16 -19.38
C ALA A 72 12.32 5.47 -18.03
N ILE A 73 12.31 4.13 -17.99
CA ILE A 73 12.17 3.34 -16.75
C ILE A 73 13.55 3.05 -16.11
N PHE A 74 14.65 3.29 -16.82
CA PHE A 74 15.99 2.84 -16.43
C PHE A 74 17.05 3.94 -16.32
N THR A 75 16.70 5.21 -16.42
CA THR A 75 17.65 6.29 -16.17
C THR A 75 17.67 6.71 -14.70
N GLU A 76 18.78 6.32 -14.06
CA GLU A 76 19.45 6.94 -12.91
C GLU A 76 18.80 6.81 -11.52
N ASN A 77 18.93 5.62 -10.91
CA ASN A 77 19.82 5.40 -9.76
C ASN A 77 19.42 4.16 -8.94
N TYR A 78 20.32 3.17 -8.91
CA TYR A 78 20.77 2.47 -7.71
C TYR A 78 19.79 2.38 -6.52
N LEU A 79 19.24 1.19 -6.26
CA LEU A 79 18.98 0.76 -4.88
C LEU A 79 20.19 -0.09 -4.43
N PRO A 80 21.21 0.48 -3.76
CA PRO A 80 22.37 -0.28 -3.34
C PRO A 80 22.02 -1.13 -2.12
N LYS A 81 22.90 -2.08 -1.78
CA LYS A 81 22.87 -2.86 -0.51
C LYS A 81 22.68 -1.97 0.74
N THR A 82 22.98 -0.67 0.67
CA THR A 82 22.70 0.36 1.69
C THR A 82 21.23 0.49 2.05
N PHE A 83 20.28 0.32 1.11
CA PHE A 83 18.85 0.33 1.45
C PHE A 83 18.47 -0.88 2.30
N LYS A 84 18.93 -2.10 1.94
CA LYS A 84 18.72 -3.29 2.79
C LYS A 84 19.35 -3.17 4.18
N THR A 85 20.48 -2.46 4.32
CA THR A 85 21.13 -2.22 5.62
C THR A 85 20.48 -1.11 6.44
N GLN A 86 19.88 -0.09 5.81
CA GLN A 86 19.01 0.87 6.52
C GLN A 86 17.68 0.24 6.98
N ASN A 87 17.20 -0.80 6.30
CA ASN A 87 15.92 -1.43 6.63
C ASN A 87 15.98 -2.26 7.92
N VAL A 88 17.01 -3.10 8.09
CA VAL A 88 17.26 -3.75 9.39
C VAL A 88 17.50 -2.67 10.46
N SER A 89 18.09 -1.54 10.09
CA SER A 89 18.40 -0.50 11.06
C SER A 89 17.17 0.19 11.64
N LEU A 90 16.05 0.37 10.93
CA LEU A 90 14.90 1.08 11.52
C LEU A 90 14.16 0.21 12.56
N ALA A 91 13.87 -1.05 12.23
CA ALA A 91 13.27 -1.97 13.18
C ALA A 91 14.18 -2.17 14.40
N THR A 92 15.47 -2.45 14.19
CA THR A 92 16.45 -2.54 15.28
C THR A 92 16.55 -1.24 16.08
N GLN A 93 16.52 -0.06 15.43
CA GLN A 93 16.49 1.22 16.14
C GLN A 93 15.26 1.36 17.04
N TYR A 94 14.09 0.89 16.62
CA TYR A 94 12.87 0.95 17.42
C TYR A 94 12.88 -0.08 18.55
N GLU A 95 13.51 -1.24 18.35
CA GLU A 95 13.75 -2.23 19.40
C GLU A 95 14.70 -1.68 20.48
N GLU A 96 15.81 -1.07 20.07
CA GLU A 96 16.85 -0.56 20.97
C GLU A 96 16.44 0.74 21.67
N ASN A 97 15.86 1.70 20.93
CA ASN A 97 15.58 3.06 21.42
C ASN A 97 14.09 3.27 21.77
N GLY A 98 13.23 2.29 21.50
CA GLY A 98 11.80 2.41 21.66
C GLY A 98 11.11 3.20 20.56
N CYS A 99 9.78 3.32 20.69
CA CYS A 99 8.95 4.00 19.69
C CYS A 99 9.17 5.52 19.69
N PRO A 100 9.40 6.15 18.52
CA PRO A 100 9.59 7.60 18.47
C PRO A 100 8.29 8.34 18.73
N THR A 101 8.42 9.51 19.36
CA THR A 101 7.35 10.49 19.46
C THR A 101 7.41 11.41 18.24
N LEU A 102 6.32 11.46 17.47
CA LEU A 102 6.21 12.33 16.31
C LEU A 102 5.51 13.65 16.67
N PRO A 103 5.89 14.78 16.07
CA PRO A 103 5.23 16.07 16.24
C PRO A 103 3.91 16.11 15.44
N MET A 104 2.94 15.30 15.85
CA MET A 104 1.63 15.22 15.22
C MET A 104 0.81 16.48 15.50
N SER A 105 0.02 16.91 14.51
CA SER A 105 -1.01 17.94 14.70
C SER A 105 -2.38 17.31 14.45
N VAL A 106 -3.27 17.39 15.43
CA VAL A 106 -4.59 16.74 15.41
C VAL A 106 -5.67 17.81 15.30
N GLN A 107 -6.61 17.63 14.38
CA GLN A 107 -7.72 18.56 14.18
C GLN A 107 -9.02 17.79 13.96
N ILE A 108 -10.04 18.12 14.74
CA ILE A 108 -11.39 17.56 14.56
C ILE A 108 -12.00 18.20 13.32
N PHE A 109 -12.31 17.37 12.33
CA PHE A 109 -13.00 17.81 11.12
C PHE A 109 -14.53 17.81 11.32
N SER A 110 -15.05 16.75 11.94
CA SER A 110 -16.46 16.57 12.27
C SER A 110 -16.59 15.97 13.67
N LEU A 111 -17.58 16.44 14.44
CA LEU A 111 -17.89 15.90 15.76
C LEU A 111 -18.96 14.79 15.71
N ASP A 112 -19.88 14.84 14.74
CA ASP A 112 -20.92 13.84 14.55
C ASP A 112 -21.19 13.65 13.04
N PRO A 113 -20.74 12.54 12.44
CA PRO A 113 -19.91 11.50 13.05
C PRO A 113 -18.49 12.03 13.37
N LEU A 114 -17.81 11.39 14.32
CA LEU A 114 -16.45 11.79 14.70
C LEU A 114 -15.47 11.49 13.56
N VAL A 115 -14.88 12.54 12.99
CA VAL A 115 -13.82 12.45 11.98
C VAL A 115 -12.71 13.42 12.34
N ILE A 116 -11.50 12.89 12.46
CA ILE A 116 -10.31 13.63 12.89
C ILE A 116 -9.24 13.51 11.83
N TYR A 117 -8.64 14.63 11.46
CA TYR A 117 -7.47 14.67 10.58
C TYR A 117 -6.20 14.79 11.42
N ILE A 118 -5.21 13.97 11.10
CA ILE A 118 -3.95 13.85 11.85
C ILE A 118 -2.79 14.10 10.89
N ARG A 119 -2.04 15.19 11.12
CA ARG A 119 -0.83 15.50 10.37
C ARG A 119 0.37 14.79 10.96
N ASN A 120 1.29 14.34 10.11
CA ASN A 120 2.54 13.69 10.51
C ASN A 120 2.34 12.43 11.38
N PHE A 121 1.31 11.64 11.10
CA PHE A 121 1.03 10.39 11.79
C PHE A 121 2.09 9.31 11.52
N LEU A 122 2.65 9.29 10.30
CA LEU A 122 3.79 8.47 9.91
C LEU A 122 4.98 9.36 9.55
N SER A 123 6.15 9.04 10.06
CA SER A 123 7.41 9.66 9.68
C SER A 123 7.85 9.24 8.27
N PRO A 124 8.69 10.02 7.58
CA PRO A 124 9.25 9.64 6.28
C PRO A 124 9.94 8.27 6.30
N SER A 125 10.67 7.94 7.36
CA SER A 125 11.36 6.66 7.51
C SER A 125 10.38 5.49 7.67
N GLU A 126 9.34 5.65 8.50
CA GLU A 126 8.27 4.63 8.60
C GLU A 126 7.59 4.41 7.26
N ARG A 127 7.28 5.47 6.52
CA ARG A 127 6.62 5.35 5.19
C ARG A 127 7.48 4.57 4.19
N ALA A 128 8.77 4.88 4.12
CA ALA A 128 9.69 4.15 3.26
C ALA A 128 9.79 2.68 3.69
N TYR A 129 9.89 2.43 4.99
CA TYR A 129 9.98 1.09 5.57
C TYR A 129 8.74 0.24 5.26
N LEU A 130 7.53 0.76 5.49
CA LEU A 130 6.28 0.05 5.24
C LEU A 130 6.11 -0.37 3.77
N LYS A 131 6.52 0.48 2.82
CA LYS A 131 6.47 0.13 1.38
C LYS A 131 7.36 -1.06 1.07
N ILE A 132 8.56 -1.11 1.66
CA ILE A 132 9.51 -2.21 1.45
C ILE A 132 9.03 -3.48 2.14
N LEU A 133 8.54 -3.36 3.37
CA LEU A 133 8.04 -4.49 4.16
C LEU A 133 6.85 -5.16 3.46
N ALA A 134 5.93 -4.37 2.88
CA ALA A 134 4.74 -4.87 2.19
C ALA A 134 5.00 -5.45 0.79
N GLU A 135 6.09 -5.04 0.12
CA GLU A 135 6.32 -5.36 -1.31
C GLU A 135 6.25 -6.86 -1.67
N PRO A 136 6.83 -7.80 -0.90
CA PRO A 136 6.78 -9.22 -1.25
C PRO A 136 5.39 -9.85 -1.13
N ASP A 137 4.50 -9.26 -0.33
CA ASP A 137 3.24 -9.88 0.12
C ASP A 137 1.99 -9.22 -0.47
N PHE A 138 2.15 -8.35 -1.48
CA PHE A 138 1.00 -7.73 -2.15
C PHE A 138 0.21 -8.75 -2.98
N GLU A 139 -1.06 -8.92 -2.60
CA GLU A 139 -2.05 -9.72 -3.32
C GLU A 139 -3.31 -8.87 -3.63
N PRO A 140 -4.16 -9.27 -4.59
CA PRO A 140 -5.43 -8.58 -4.85
C PRO A 140 -6.25 -8.44 -3.56
N SER A 141 -6.76 -7.23 -3.30
CA SER A 141 -7.46 -6.95 -2.05
C SER A 141 -8.85 -7.56 -1.96
N THR A 142 -9.21 -8.03 -0.77
CA THR A 142 -10.53 -8.56 -0.44
C THR A 142 -11.51 -7.45 -0.04
N ILE A 143 -12.82 -7.72 -0.10
CA ILE A 143 -13.89 -6.74 0.17
C ILE A 143 -14.47 -6.90 1.57
N SER A 144 -14.59 -8.14 2.06
CA SER A 144 -15.15 -8.48 3.36
C SER A 144 -14.22 -9.41 4.15
N SER A 145 -14.59 -9.70 5.41
CA SER A 145 -13.93 -10.69 6.27
C SER A 145 -13.82 -12.08 5.62
N ASP A 146 -14.72 -12.41 4.70
CA ASP A 146 -14.83 -13.72 4.06
C ASP A 146 -13.86 -13.91 2.88
N SER A 147 -12.86 -13.04 2.77
CA SER A 147 -11.85 -13.07 1.70
C SER A 147 -12.41 -12.96 0.27
N SER A 148 -13.63 -12.42 0.12
CA SER A 148 -14.24 -12.22 -1.20
C SER A 148 -13.47 -11.17 -2.01
N THR A 149 -13.27 -11.42 -3.31
CA THR A 149 -12.63 -10.46 -4.23
C THR A 149 -13.59 -10.13 -5.38
N ASP A 150 -13.80 -8.85 -5.64
CA ASP A 150 -14.57 -8.35 -6.79
C ASP A 150 -13.92 -7.05 -7.30
N PRO A 151 -13.16 -7.11 -8.40
CA PRO A 151 -12.51 -5.95 -9.01
C PRO A 151 -13.45 -4.80 -9.39
N SER A 152 -14.76 -5.05 -9.54
CA SER A 152 -15.75 -4.01 -9.80
C SER A 152 -16.02 -3.13 -8.56
N ILE A 153 -15.80 -3.69 -7.36
CA ILE A 153 -15.98 -3.05 -6.06
C ILE A 153 -14.63 -2.55 -5.53
N ARG A 154 -13.60 -3.40 -5.52
CA ARG A 154 -12.26 -3.07 -5.05
C ARG A 154 -11.22 -3.67 -5.99
N SER A 155 -10.41 -2.81 -6.60
CA SER A 155 -9.37 -3.23 -7.56
C SER A 155 -7.94 -2.99 -7.07
N SER A 156 -7.76 -2.71 -5.79
CA SER A 156 -6.43 -2.50 -5.18
C SER A 156 -5.71 -3.81 -4.87
N TYR A 157 -4.44 -3.68 -4.51
CA TYR A 157 -3.64 -4.73 -3.89
C TYR A 157 -3.42 -4.43 -2.41
N SER A 158 -3.26 -5.44 -1.59
CA SER A 158 -2.98 -5.30 -0.16
C SER A 158 -1.98 -6.33 0.34
N ALA A 159 -1.23 -5.95 1.36
CA ALA A 159 -0.35 -6.82 2.12
C ALA A 159 -0.66 -6.65 3.61
N ILE A 160 -0.76 -7.76 4.33
CA ILE A 160 -0.85 -7.75 5.80
C ILE A 160 0.59 -7.68 6.33
N LEU A 161 0.83 -6.81 7.29
CA LEU A 161 2.14 -6.68 7.91
C LEU A 161 2.26 -7.59 9.13
N GLU A 162 3.45 -8.16 9.31
CA GLU A 162 3.80 -8.93 10.50
C GLU A 162 3.71 -8.07 11.75
N SER A 163 2.96 -8.55 12.75
CA SER A 163 2.61 -7.75 13.93
C SER A 163 3.74 -7.69 14.97
N ASP A 164 4.74 -8.55 14.88
CA ASP A 164 5.93 -8.57 15.74
C ASP A 164 7.04 -7.62 15.27
N ASP A 165 6.97 -7.10 14.04
CA ASP A 165 7.87 -6.06 13.54
C ASP A 165 7.80 -4.81 14.44
N ALA A 166 8.97 -4.33 14.88
CA ALA A 166 9.05 -3.23 15.84
C ALA A 166 8.49 -1.90 15.31
N VAL A 167 8.62 -1.63 14.01
CA VAL A 167 8.05 -0.44 13.37
C VAL A 167 6.54 -0.54 13.33
N VAL A 168 6.00 -1.69 12.90
CA VAL A 168 4.56 -1.98 12.87
C VAL A 168 3.97 -1.85 14.27
N THR A 169 4.61 -2.47 15.26
CA THR A 169 4.22 -2.40 16.68
C THR A 169 4.20 -0.96 17.19
N CYS A 170 5.17 -0.13 16.83
CA CYS A 170 5.21 1.26 17.26
C CYS A 170 4.11 2.12 16.63
N ILE A 171 3.75 1.87 15.37
CA ILE A 171 2.60 2.50 14.71
C ILE A 171 1.29 2.05 15.38
N ALA A 172 1.15 0.75 15.65
CA ALA A 172 -0.02 0.20 16.35
C ALA A 172 -0.17 0.80 17.76
N ARG A 173 0.93 0.92 18.53
CA ARG A 173 0.96 1.61 19.83
C ARG A 173 0.57 3.08 19.74
N ARG A 174 0.99 3.77 18.67
CA ARG A 174 0.61 5.17 18.43
C ARG A 174 -0.89 5.30 18.19
N ALA A 175 -1.48 4.44 17.36
CA ALA A 175 -2.93 4.39 17.12
C ALA A 175 -3.70 4.02 18.40
N ALA A 176 -3.23 3.03 19.15
CA ALA A 176 -3.84 2.62 20.42
C ALA A 176 -3.80 3.72 21.49
N LYS A 177 -2.68 4.44 21.59
CA LYS A 177 -2.53 5.60 22.48
C LYS A 177 -3.48 6.73 22.09
N PHE A 178 -3.60 7.03 20.80
CA PHE A 178 -4.53 8.06 20.29
C PHE A 178 -5.97 7.79 20.73
N GLN A 179 -6.39 6.53 20.70
CA GLN A 179 -7.74 6.10 21.08
C GLN A 179 -7.95 5.94 22.60
N GLY A 180 -7.07 6.51 23.43
CA GLY A 180 -7.19 6.42 24.89
C GLY A 180 -6.57 5.17 25.50
N HIS A 181 -5.43 4.72 24.98
CA HIS A 181 -4.67 3.57 25.50
C HIS A 181 -5.42 2.24 25.44
N ILE A 182 -6.11 1.97 24.33
CA ILE A 182 -6.73 0.66 24.11
C ILE A 182 -5.67 -0.45 24.01
N ARG A 183 -6.08 -1.70 24.23
CA ARG A 183 -5.19 -2.87 24.09
C ARG A 183 -4.80 -3.07 22.63
N LEU A 184 -3.53 -3.42 22.38
CA LEU A 184 -3.04 -3.74 21.03
C LEU A 184 -3.78 -4.91 20.40
N SER A 185 -4.21 -5.88 21.20
CA SER A 185 -5.01 -7.02 20.75
C SER A 185 -6.35 -6.62 20.14
N LYS A 186 -6.84 -5.40 20.33
CA LYS A 186 -8.04 -4.93 19.63
C LYS A 186 -7.78 -4.49 18.19
N LEU A 187 -6.52 -4.23 17.83
CA LEU A 187 -6.17 -3.85 16.47
C LEU A 187 -6.06 -5.11 15.61
N GLU A 188 -6.64 -5.05 14.42
CA GLU A 188 -6.30 -6.00 13.35
C GLU A 188 -4.84 -5.86 12.96
N PRO A 189 -4.22 -6.93 12.42
CA PRO A 189 -2.94 -6.80 11.71
C PRO A 189 -2.98 -5.63 10.73
N LEU A 190 -1.97 -4.77 10.77
CA LEU A 190 -1.98 -3.58 9.93
C LEU A 190 -1.90 -3.97 8.46
N GLN A 191 -2.71 -3.33 7.62
CA GLN A 191 -2.77 -3.66 6.20
C GLN A 191 -2.30 -2.48 5.35
N VAL A 192 -1.24 -2.69 4.56
CA VAL A 192 -0.85 -1.74 3.51
C VAL A 192 -1.67 -2.02 2.26
N VAL A 193 -2.17 -0.97 1.63
CA VAL A 193 -2.91 -1.03 0.37
C VAL A 193 -2.18 -0.25 -0.71
N ARG A 194 -2.20 -0.74 -1.95
CA ARG A 194 -1.57 -0.13 -3.12
C ARG A 194 -2.58 0.02 -4.25
N TYR A 195 -2.59 1.21 -4.87
CA TYR A 195 -3.44 1.55 -6.00
C TYR A 195 -2.60 2.01 -7.19
N PHE A 196 -2.96 1.55 -8.38
CA PHE A 196 -2.46 1.98 -9.69
C PHE A 196 -3.47 2.86 -10.44
N PRO A 197 -3.04 3.52 -11.53
CA PRO A 197 -3.96 4.28 -12.36
C PRO A 197 -5.15 3.44 -12.83
N GLY A 198 -6.35 3.97 -12.65
CA GLY A 198 -7.63 3.30 -12.91
C GLY A 198 -8.23 2.57 -11.72
N GLU A 199 -7.45 2.27 -10.67
CA GLU A 199 -7.93 1.52 -9.51
C GLU A 199 -8.69 2.40 -8.51
N SER A 200 -9.65 1.79 -7.82
CA SER A 200 -10.53 2.46 -6.85
C SER A 200 -11.07 1.47 -5.81
N PHE A 201 -11.69 2.00 -4.76
CA PHE A 201 -12.55 1.22 -3.88
C PHE A 201 -13.89 1.96 -3.78
N LYS A 202 -14.97 1.30 -4.20
CA LYS A 202 -16.34 1.87 -4.16
C LYS A 202 -16.77 2.19 -2.73
N PHE A 203 -17.90 2.90 -2.62
CA PHE A 203 -18.45 3.28 -1.33
C PHE A 203 -18.77 2.05 -0.48
N HIS A 204 -18.25 2.06 0.75
CA HIS A 204 -18.44 1.01 1.75
C HIS A 204 -18.37 1.60 3.15
N ASN A 205 -18.78 0.78 4.12
CA ASN A 205 -18.52 1.00 5.53
C ASN A 205 -17.51 -0.04 6.01
N ASP A 206 -16.68 0.35 6.97
CA ASP A 206 -15.69 -0.57 7.55
C ASP A 206 -16.28 -1.46 8.64
N TRP A 207 -17.37 -1.05 9.28
CA TRP A 207 -18.11 -1.93 10.15
C TRP A 207 -18.82 -2.98 9.27
N ASP A 208 -18.21 -4.16 9.16
CA ASP A 208 -18.80 -5.26 8.41
C ASP A 208 -20.14 -5.64 9.05
N ILE A 209 -21.24 -5.48 8.31
CA ILE A 209 -22.59 -5.75 8.83
C ILE A 209 -22.80 -7.23 9.14
N ASP A 210 -22.08 -8.09 8.42
CA ASP A 210 -22.16 -9.55 8.53
C ASP A 210 -21.43 -10.07 9.78
N GLU A 211 -20.52 -9.26 10.36
CA GLU A 211 -19.90 -9.57 11.63
C GLU A 211 -20.88 -9.37 12.80
N PRO A 212 -20.94 -10.31 13.77
CA PRO A 212 -21.80 -10.18 14.91
C PRO A 212 -21.38 -9.00 15.81
N PRO A 213 -22.32 -8.40 16.55
CA PRO A 213 -22.00 -7.38 17.55
C PRO A 213 -20.87 -7.82 18.48
N GLY A 214 -19.93 -6.91 18.78
CA GLY A 214 -18.73 -7.20 19.57
C GLY A 214 -17.52 -7.64 18.74
N LYS A 215 -17.73 -8.10 17.50
CA LYS A 215 -16.65 -8.40 16.54
C LYS A 215 -16.52 -7.34 15.45
N ARG A 216 -17.34 -6.31 15.41
CA ARG A 216 -17.27 -5.29 14.35
C ARG A 216 -16.07 -4.37 14.55
N ARG A 217 -15.62 -3.77 13.46
CA ARG A 217 -14.63 -2.69 13.50
C ARG A 217 -15.27 -1.45 14.12
N SER A 218 -14.80 -1.04 15.29
CA SER A 218 -15.28 0.13 16.03
C SER A 218 -14.75 1.46 15.50
N SER A 219 -13.57 1.45 14.89
CA SER A 219 -12.92 2.65 14.34
C SER A 219 -11.89 2.28 13.28
N THR A 220 -11.51 3.28 12.49
CA THR A 220 -10.50 3.15 11.44
C THR A 220 -9.52 4.33 11.48
N PHE A 221 -8.24 4.04 11.28
CA PHE A 221 -7.32 5.00 10.67
C PHE A 221 -7.03 4.59 9.23
N PHE A 222 -7.07 5.59 8.35
CA PHE A 222 -6.48 5.48 7.02
C PHE A 222 -5.30 6.46 6.93
N ALA A 223 -4.07 5.94 6.93
CA ALA A 223 -2.87 6.76 6.79
C ALA A 223 -2.31 6.69 5.36
N TYR A 224 -1.90 7.83 4.81
CA TYR A 224 -1.30 7.90 3.47
C TYR A 224 0.20 7.58 3.57
N VAL A 225 0.58 6.34 3.26
CA VAL A 225 1.98 5.88 3.30
C VAL A 225 2.79 6.55 2.18
N GLY A 226 2.23 6.65 0.98
CA GLY A 226 2.94 7.20 -0.17
C GLY A 226 2.00 7.66 -1.27
N CYS A 227 2.42 8.67 -1.99
CA CYS A 227 1.72 9.23 -3.12
C CYS A 227 2.73 9.72 -4.17
N GLU A 228 3.12 8.80 -5.05
CA GLU A 228 4.15 9.02 -6.06
C GLU A 228 3.48 9.61 -7.31
N GLU A 229 3.53 10.93 -7.42
CA GLU A 229 2.91 11.72 -8.51
C GLU A 229 1.39 11.52 -8.65
N CYS A 230 0.67 11.36 -7.53
CA CYS A 230 -0.77 11.08 -7.65
C CYS A 230 -1.55 12.24 -8.25
N VAL A 231 -2.46 11.89 -9.15
CA VAL A 231 -3.63 12.69 -9.47
C VAL A 231 -4.85 11.83 -9.13
N GLY A 232 -5.83 12.39 -8.42
CA GLY A 232 -6.96 11.62 -7.88
C GLY A 232 -6.57 10.85 -6.60
N GLY A 233 -7.14 9.66 -6.39
CA GLY A 233 -6.79 8.80 -5.26
C GLY A 233 -7.18 9.34 -3.87
N SER A 234 -8.09 10.31 -3.78
CA SER A 234 -8.59 10.86 -2.51
C SER A 234 -9.42 9.86 -1.72
N THR A 235 -9.57 10.10 -0.41
CA THR A 235 -10.56 9.40 0.42
C THR A 235 -11.83 10.24 0.50
N ARG A 236 -12.94 9.74 -0.05
CA ARG A 236 -14.21 10.46 -0.14
C ARG A 236 -15.20 9.93 0.89
N PHE A 237 -15.68 10.79 1.78
CA PHE A 237 -16.85 10.51 2.62
C PHE A 237 -18.09 11.11 1.98
N TYR A 238 -19.13 10.30 1.75
CA TYR A 238 -20.29 10.75 0.98
C TYR A 238 -21.24 11.65 1.78
N HIS A 239 -21.45 11.34 3.07
CA HIS A 239 -22.41 12.02 3.92
C HIS A 239 -21.81 13.17 4.74
N LEU A 240 -20.48 13.30 4.80
CA LEU A 240 -19.86 14.45 5.46
C LEU A 240 -20.20 15.75 4.71
N SER A 241 -20.68 16.72 5.48
CA SER A 241 -21.07 18.03 4.96
C SER A 241 -19.84 18.87 4.60
N ARG A 242 -19.84 19.44 3.40
CA ARG A 242 -18.95 20.56 3.03
C ARG A 242 -19.48 21.91 3.47
N ASN A 243 -20.77 22.01 3.82
CA ASN A 243 -21.33 23.25 4.35
C ASN A 243 -20.71 23.53 5.72
N GLY A 244 -19.96 24.62 5.82
CA GLY A 244 -19.19 24.98 7.00
C GLY A 244 -17.73 24.53 6.96
N THR A 245 -17.29 23.76 5.95
CA THR A 245 -15.86 23.46 5.77
C THR A 245 -15.13 24.76 5.42
N SER A 246 -14.40 25.28 6.41
CA SER A 246 -13.58 26.48 6.26
C SER A 246 -12.57 26.32 5.12
N LYS A 247 -12.28 27.42 4.40
CA LYS A 247 -11.17 27.46 3.43
C LYS A 247 -9.82 27.06 4.03
N ARG A 248 -9.70 27.08 5.36
CA ARG A 248 -8.53 26.61 6.11
C ARG A 248 -8.28 25.10 5.97
N TRP A 249 -9.27 24.32 5.55
CA TRP A 249 -9.13 22.89 5.27
C TRP A 249 -8.67 22.58 3.84
N CYS A 250 -8.59 23.58 2.96
CA CYS A 250 -8.28 23.36 1.54
C CYS A 250 -6.82 22.94 1.27
N ASP A 251 -5.98 22.89 2.29
CA ASP A 251 -4.65 22.28 2.23
C ASP A 251 -4.72 20.75 2.32
N VAL A 252 -5.84 20.17 2.78
CA VAL A 252 -6.03 18.71 2.94
C VAL A 252 -7.32 18.16 2.37
N VAL A 253 -8.28 19.02 2.07
CA VAL A 253 -9.54 18.66 1.44
C VAL A 253 -9.58 19.27 0.04
N ASP A 254 -10.10 18.53 -0.94
CA ASP A 254 -10.34 19.06 -2.27
C ASP A 254 -11.49 20.10 -2.26
N CYS A 255 -11.11 21.37 -2.15
CA CYS A 255 -12.03 22.49 -2.23
C CYS A 255 -12.41 22.89 -3.67
N THR A 256 -11.78 22.31 -4.68
CA THR A 256 -11.97 22.70 -6.10
C THR A 256 -13.19 22.04 -6.73
N GLU A 257 -13.61 20.88 -6.21
CA GLU A 257 -14.85 20.21 -6.65
C GLU A 257 -16.07 21.11 -6.34
N ARG A 258 -16.81 21.46 -7.41
CA ARG A 258 -18.00 22.30 -7.35
C ARG A 258 -19.21 21.56 -6.78
N ALA A 259 -19.25 20.24 -6.93
CA ALA A 259 -20.28 19.42 -6.31
C ALA A 259 -20.02 19.38 -4.80
N LEU A 260 -20.90 20.01 -4.01
CA LEU A 260 -20.81 20.04 -2.54
C LEU A 260 -21.22 18.72 -1.86
N LYS A 261 -21.17 17.60 -2.60
CA LYS A 261 -21.63 16.30 -2.11
C LYS A 261 -20.45 15.50 -1.56
N GLY A 262 -20.39 15.41 -0.23
CA GLY A 262 -19.33 14.71 0.49
C GLY A 262 -18.02 15.49 0.55
N VAL A 263 -17.07 14.97 1.31
CA VAL A 263 -15.74 15.56 1.55
C VAL A 263 -14.69 14.62 0.96
N LYS A 264 -13.72 15.17 0.22
CA LYS A 264 -12.57 14.42 -0.30
C LYS A 264 -11.29 14.86 0.38
N PHE A 265 -10.70 13.99 1.18
CA PHE A 265 -9.37 14.21 1.75
C PHE A 265 -8.30 13.81 0.73
N LEU A 266 -7.34 14.71 0.53
CA LEU A 266 -6.22 14.55 -0.37
C LEU A 266 -5.21 13.55 0.19
N PRO A 267 -4.57 12.71 -0.67
CA PRO A 267 -3.61 11.70 -0.25
C PRO A 267 -2.25 12.32 0.10
N ILE A 268 -2.20 13.08 1.19
CA ILE A 268 -0.99 13.77 1.64
C ILE A 268 -0.18 12.83 2.51
N GLU A 269 1.00 12.49 2.01
CA GLU A 269 1.92 11.55 2.63
C GLU A 269 2.18 11.83 4.12
N GLY A 270 2.13 10.78 4.93
CA GLY A 270 2.36 10.83 6.37
C GLY A 270 1.17 11.28 7.19
N ASN A 271 0.13 11.85 6.58
CA ASN A 271 -1.10 12.20 7.28
C ASN A 271 -2.04 11.00 7.37
N ALA A 272 -2.96 11.05 8.34
CA ALA A 272 -3.99 10.06 8.53
C ALA A 272 -5.35 10.72 8.78
N ILE A 273 -6.40 9.95 8.48
CA ILE A 273 -7.77 10.26 8.86
C ILE A 273 -8.20 9.19 9.85
N PHE A 274 -8.75 9.61 10.97
CA PHE A 274 -9.39 8.75 11.94
C PHE A 274 -10.89 8.99 11.93
N TRP A 275 -11.68 7.92 12.04
CA TRP A 275 -13.11 8.03 12.29
C TRP A 275 -13.63 6.86 13.12
N GLU A 276 -14.73 7.10 13.81
CA GLU A 276 -15.49 6.05 14.49
C GLU A 276 -16.45 5.39 13.50
N ASN A 277 -16.54 4.07 13.57
CA ASN A 277 -17.43 3.28 12.74
C ASN A 277 -18.74 2.95 13.47
N LEU A 278 -18.74 2.99 14.80
CA LEU A 278 -19.88 2.57 15.62
C LEU A 278 -20.24 3.63 16.66
N LYS A 279 -21.54 3.77 16.93
CA LYS A 279 -22.12 4.55 18.03
C LYS A 279 -23.01 3.63 18.83
N ASP A 280 -22.64 3.37 20.08
CA ASP A 280 -23.36 2.43 20.96
C ASP A 280 -23.55 1.03 20.35
N GLY A 281 -22.53 0.53 19.63
CA GLY A 281 -22.53 -0.77 18.95
C GLY A 281 -23.30 -0.80 17.61
N VAL A 282 -23.88 0.33 17.20
CA VAL A 282 -24.61 0.49 15.94
C VAL A 282 -23.70 1.13 14.89
N GLY A 283 -23.70 0.59 13.67
CA GLY A 283 -22.99 1.13 12.52
C GLY A 283 -23.36 2.57 12.22
N ILE A 284 -22.36 3.43 12.05
CA ILE A 284 -22.52 4.81 11.60
C ILE A 284 -22.55 4.79 10.07
N GLU A 285 -23.70 5.07 9.48
CA GLU A 285 -23.88 5.10 8.03
C GLU A 285 -23.19 6.33 7.40
N GLU A 286 -23.11 7.42 8.15
CA GLU A 286 -22.58 8.70 7.70
C GLU A 286 -21.06 8.67 7.40
N VAL A 287 -20.35 7.65 7.89
CA VAL A 287 -18.94 7.41 7.54
C VAL A 287 -18.77 6.55 6.28
N LEU A 288 -19.83 6.35 5.49
CA LEU A 288 -19.76 5.73 4.16
C LEU A 288 -18.70 6.45 3.31
N HIS A 289 -17.68 5.70 2.90
CA HIS A 289 -16.50 6.26 2.28
C HIS A 289 -15.96 5.39 1.13
N ALA A 290 -15.13 6.01 0.29
CA ALA A 290 -14.55 5.39 -0.91
C ALA A 290 -13.12 5.89 -1.13
N GLY A 291 -12.30 5.03 -1.74
CA GLY A 291 -11.06 5.45 -2.40
C GLY A 291 -11.38 5.87 -3.83
N THR A 292 -11.35 7.18 -4.12
CA THR A 292 -11.63 7.66 -5.48
C THR A 292 -10.58 7.13 -6.45
N THR A 293 -10.94 7.00 -7.73
CA THR A 293 -10.02 6.55 -8.78
C THR A 293 -8.69 7.30 -8.74
N LEU A 294 -7.59 6.54 -8.76
CA LEU A 294 -6.27 7.09 -9.00
C LEU A 294 -6.12 7.30 -10.52
N GLU A 295 -5.86 8.52 -10.96
CA GLU A 295 -5.75 8.85 -12.39
C GLU A 295 -4.32 8.74 -12.90
N LYS A 296 -3.35 9.11 -12.05
CA LYS A 296 -1.91 9.04 -12.32
C LYS A 296 -1.19 8.63 -11.04
N GLY A 297 -0.03 8.01 -11.19
CA GLY A 297 0.91 7.75 -10.09
C GLY A 297 0.65 6.43 -9.38
N VAL A 298 1.24 6.27 -8.20
CA VAL A 298 1.03 5.11 -7.32
C VAL A 298 0.69 5.60 -5.91
N LYS A 299 -0.41 5.12 -5.35
CA LYS A 299 -0.86 5.47 -4.00
C LYS A 299 -0.68 4.27 -3.07
N TYR A 300 -0.09 4.52 -1.91
CA TYR A 300 0.01 3.58 -0.80
C TYR A 300 -0.77 4.11 0.40
N GLY A 301 -1.64 3.29 0.98
CA GLY A 301 -2.38 3.55 2.21
C GLY A 301 -2.06 2.52 3.29
N LEU A 302 -2.38 2.85 4.54
CA LEU A 302 -2.30 1.94 5.68
C LEU A 302 -3.64 1.96 6.40
N ASN A 303 -4.29 0.80 6.44
CA ASN A 303 -5.49 0.56 7.23
C ASN A 303 -5.09 0.12 8.64
N ILE A 304 -5.64 0.78 9.65
CA ILE A 304 -5.54 0.40 11.05
C ILE A 304 -6.96 0.29 11.58
N TRP A 305 -7.46 -0.94 11.67
CA TRP A 305 -8.80 -1.21 12.16
C TRP A 305 -8.77 -1.64 13.61
N THR A 306 -9.70 -1.11 14.41
CA THR A 306 -9.90 -1.53 15.81
C THR A 306 -11.22 -2.26 15.92
N ARG A 307 -11.26 -3.38 16.65
CA ARG A 307 -12.48 -4.17 16.93
C ARG A 307 -13.12 -3.77 18.27
N GLU A 308 -14.44 -3.93 18.41
CA GLU A 308 -15.20 -3.60 19.63
C GLU A 308 -14.69 -4.36 20.87
N THR A 309 -14.70 -5.69 20.84
CA THR A 309 -14.43 -6.54 22.01
C THR A 309 -13.47 -7.71 21.75
N SER A 310 -13.34 -8.17 20.51
CA SER A 310 -12.47 -9.32 20.20
C SER A 310 -10.99 -8.94 20.33
N GLU A 311 -10.29 -9.63 21.23
CA GLU A 311 -8.84 -9.73 21.17
C GLU A 311 -8.50 -10.58 19.95
N TRP A 312 -7.77 -10.03 18.99
CA TRP A 312 -7.08 -10.82 17.97
C TRP A 312 -6.03 -11.67 18.69
N THR A 313 -6.24 -12.98 18.64
CA THR A 313 -5.32 -14.02 19.11
C THR A 313 -4.91 -14.90 17.95
#